data_AF-A0A1Q9VF00-F1
#
_entry.id   AF-A0A1Q9VF00-F1
#
_cell.length_a   1.000
_cell.length_b   1.000
_cell.length_c   1.000
_cell.angle_alpha   90.00
_cell.angle_beta   90.00
_cell.angle_gamma   90.00
#
_symmetry.space_group_name_H-M   'P 1'
#
loop_
_entity.id
_entity.type
_entity.pdbx_description
1 polymer ?
#
loop_
_entity_poly.entity_id
_entity_poly.type
_entity_poly.pdbx_seq_one_letter_code
_entity_poly.pdbx_strand_id
1 'polypeptide(L)'
;MDPDVEQACHELLLRLSGRLPDNLVWRFRDWLGEGAASTLARVLPKTLLKHRVDLDQAEYRLMVAGLIPHGADWHQVSSTLGVDAPSESGYTFTASTPNWVNSVDSAGAVIDATLRRRPEVGEVREAWRQERGTGPEGAKRILLVTAVSGLPRLTGELQRVLRVLGDEAPCVEVLPVKFELPAYHSEALANSRFVCAGAAGAGQQLVPA
;
A
#
# COMPACT_ATOMS: atom_id res chain seq x y z
N MET A 1 9.18 -10.63 -14.37
CA MET A 1 9.47 -9.19 -14.44
C MET A 1 10.91 -9.00 -14.01
N ASP A 2 11.59 -7.95 -14.45
CA ASP A 2 12.86 -7.57 -13.84
C ASP A 2 12.59 -7.18 -12.37
N PRO A 3 13.21 -7.82 -11.37
CA PRO A 3 12.97 -7.54 -9.95
C PRO A 3 13.13 -6.07 -9.57
N ASP A 4 14.04 -5.35 -10.21
CA ASP A 4 14.30 -3.95 -9.89
C ASP A 4 13.16 -3.05 -10.43
N VAL A 5 12.63 -3.38 -11.61
CA VAL A 5 11.48 -2.68 -12.21
C VAL A 5 10.21 -2.95 -11.41
N GLU A 6 10.02 -4.18 -10.97
CA GLU A 6 8.90 -4.59 -10.12
C GLU A 6 8.95 -3.87 -8.75
N GLN A 7 10.13 -3.82 -8.14
CA GLN A 7 10.38 -3.11 -6.89
C GLN A 7 10.08 -1.61 -7.02
N ALA A 8 10.51 -0.97 -8.13
CA ALA A 8 10.25 0.44 -8.37
C ALA A 8 8.73 0.74 -8.52
N CYS A 9 7.99 -0.13 -9.23
CA CYS A 9 6.54 -0.01 -9.33
C CYS A 9 5.86 -0.16 -7.96
N HIS A 10 6.29 -1.13 -7.18
CA HIS A 10 5.75 -1.40 -5.84
C HIS A 10 5.95 -0.21 -4.92
N GLU A 11 7.18 0.30 -4.86
CA GLU A 11 7.53 1.46 -4.04
C GLU A 11 6.71 2.69 -4.43
N LEU A 12 6.57 2.95 -5.73
CA LEU A 12 5.71 4.05 -6.20
C LEU A 12 4.26 3.87 -5.71
N LEU A 13 3.69 2.68 -5.82
CA LEU A 13 2.32 2.41 -5.36
C LEU A 13 2.17 2.48 -3.84
N LEU A 14 3.23 2.25 -3.07
CA LEU A 14 3.25 2.54 -1.64
C LEU A 14 3.20 4.06 -1.44
N ARG A 15 4.09 4.83 -2.05
CA ARG A 15 4.13 6.31 -1.89
C ARG A 15 2.83 7.03 -2.31
N LEU A 16 2.07 6.43 -3.22
CA LEU A 16 0.75 6.94 -3.65
C LEU A 16 -0.40 6.63 -2.68
N SER A 17 -0.16 5.90 -1.59
CA SER A 17 -1.17 5.58 -0.58
C SER A 17 -1.73 6.84 0.07
N GLY A 18 -3.05 6.92 0.17
CA GLY A 18 -3.73 8.11 0.69
C GLY A 18 -3.79 9.29 -0.29
N ARG A 19 -3.11 9.22 -1.45
CA ARG A 19 -3.14 10.28 -2.48
C ARG A 19 -4.07 9.94 -3.63
N LEU A 20 -4.40 8.66 -3.78
CA LEU A 20 -5.37 8.14 -4.72
C LEU A 20 -6.52 7.44 -4.00
N PRO A 21 -7.73 7.42 -4.59
CA PRO A 21 -8.83 6.59 -4.10
C PRO A 21 -8.46 5.12 -3.95
N ASP A 22 -8.84 4.49 -2.83
CA ASP A 22 -8.46 3.10 -2.52
C ASP A 22 -8.89 2.12 -3.62
N ASN A 23 -10.07 2.35 -4.22
CA ASN A 23 -10.63 1.53 -5.31
C ASN A 23 -9.73 1.48 -6.56
N LEU A 24 -8.85 2.47 -6.74
CA LEU A 24 -7.83 2.50 -7.80
C LEU A 24 -6.52 1.87 -7.31
N VAL A 25 -6.06 2.24 -6.12
CA VAL A 25 -4.79 1.76 -5.56
C VAL A 25 -4.78 0.24 -5.42
N TRP A 26 -5.86 -0.37 -4.91
CA TRP A 26 -5.90 -1.83 -4.77
C TRP A 26 -5.81 -2.53 -6.13
N ARG A 27 -6.48 -1.96 -7.16
CA ARG A 27 -6.47 -2.53 -8.51
C ARG A 27 -5.10 -2.43 -9.16
N PHE A 28 -4.38 -1.34 -8.92
CA PHE A 28 -3.01 -1.17 -9.41
C PHE A 28 -2.04 -2.16 -8.77
N ARG A 29 -2.20 -2.42 -7.48
CA ARG A 29 -1.41 -3.42 -6.74
C ARG A 29 -1.75 -4.84 -7.18
N ASP A 30 -3.03 -5.14 -7.39
CA ASP A 30 -3.47 -6.44 -7.92
C ASP A 30 -2.88 -6.70 -9.31
N TRP A 31 -2.90 -5.71 -10.22
CA TRP A 31 -2.23 -5.82 -11.51
C TRP A 31 -0.74 -6.04 -11.40
N LEU A 32 -0.05 -5.34 -10.49
CA LEU A 32 1.39 -5.53 -10.29
C LEU A 32 1.67 -6.96 -9.75
N GLY A 33 0.90 -7.42 -8.77
CA GLY A 33 1.02 -8.77 -8.19
C GLY A 33 0.71 -9.91 -9.16
N GLU A 34 -0.13 -9.67 -10.17
CA GLU A 34 -0.41 -10.60 -11.27
C GLU A 34 0.55 -10.45 -12.46
N GLY A 35 1.54 -9.56 -12.38
CA GLY A 35 2.49 -9.32 -13.46
C GLY A 35 1.93 -8.54 -14.66
N ALA A 36 0.76 -7.91 -14.52
CA ALA A 36 0.10 -7.10 -15.54
C ALA A 36 0.65 -5.65 -15.61
N ALA A 37 1.98 -5.48 -15.52
CA ALA A 37 2.61 -4.17 -15.46
C ALA A 37 2.43 -3.31 -16.72
N SER A 38 2.22 -3.91 -17.89
CA SER A 38 1.90 -3.15 -19.12
C SER A 38 0.55 -2.44 -19.04
N THR A 39 -0.43 -3.03 -18.34
CA THR A 39 -1.71 -2.38 -18.04
C THR A 39 -1.49 -1.23 -17.06
N LEU A 40 -0.71 -1.46 -16.00
CA LEU A 40 -0.35 -0.43 -15.03
C LEU A 40 0.34 0.76 -15.71
N ALA A 41 1.33 0.51 -16.56
CA ALA A 41 2.09 1.52 -17.31
C ALA A 41 1.21 2.40 -18.20
N ARG A 42 0.10 1.87 -18.72
CA ARG A 42 -0.84 2.60 -19.57
C ARG A 42 -1.85 3.43 -18.78
N VAL A 43 -2.21 2.98 -17.58
CA VAL A 43 -3.33 3.53 -16.80
C VAL A 43 -2.85 4.49 -15.73
N LEU A 44 -1.80 4.13 -14.99
CA LEU A 44 -1.33 4.90 -13.84
C LEU A 44 -1.00 6.37 -14.18
N PRO A 45 -0.22 6.71 -15.25
CA PRO A 45 0.08 8.10 -15.57
C PRO A 45 -1.18 8.95 -15.81
N LYS A 46 -2.15 8.38 -16.54
CA LYS A 46 -3.43 9.06 -16.84
C LYS A 46 -4.26 9.26 -15.58
N THR A 47 -4.24 8.28 -14.68
CA THR A 47 -4.93 8.39 -13.39
C THR A 47 -4.32 9.46 -12.52
N LEU A 48 -2.99 9.57 -12.44
CA LEU A 48 -2.32 10.63 -11.70
C LEU A 48 -2.72 12.01 -12.21
N LEU A 49 -2.66 12.23 -13.53
CA LEU A 49 -3.10 13.48 -14.16
C LEU A 49 -4.58 13.79 -13.89
N LYS A 50 -5.46 12.79 -14.02
CA LYS A 50 -6.90 12.94 -13.78
C LYS A 50 -7.20 13.35 -12.34
N HIS A 51 -6.49 12.78 -11.38
CA HIS A 51 -6.67 13.05 -9.95
C HIS A 51 -5.80 14.19 -9.44
N ARG A 52 -5.04 14.86 -10.31
CA ARG A 52 -4.09 15.95 -9.98
C ARG A 52 -3.11 15.54 -8.88
N VAL A 53 -2.58 14.33 -9.00
CA VAL A 53 -1.56 13.81 -8.10
C VAL A 53 -0.19 14.09 -8.70
N ASP A 54 0.49 15.07 -8.13
CA ASP A 54 1.80 15.55 -8.57
C ASP A 54 2.92 14.73 -7.94
N LEU A 55 3.85 14.19 -8.72
CA LEU A 55 4.96 13.41 -8.19
C LEU A 55 6.14 14.29 -7.81
N ASP A 56 6.79 13.99 -6.70
CA ASP A 56 8.10 14.56 -6.41
C ASP A 56 9.19 13.94 -7.31
N GLN A 57 10.42 14.44 -7.19
CA GLN A 57 11.54 13.99 -8.01
C GLN A 57 11.92 12.51 -7.78
N ALA A 58 11.74 11.98 -6.57
CA ALA A 58 12.05 10.59 -6.24
C ALA A 58 10.94 9.65 -6.75
N GLU A 59 9.69 10.00 -6.55
CA GLU A 59 8.51 9.32 -7.08
C GLU A 59 8.52 9.27 -8.61
N TYR A 60 8.88 10.38 -9.25
CA TYR A 60 9.03 10.43 -10.70
C TYR A 60 10.11 9.46 -11.21
N ARG A 61 11.24 9.33 -10.51
CA ARG A 61 12.28 8.36 -10.88
C ARG A 61 11.79 6.92 -10.75
N LEU A 62 11.04 6.61 -9.69
CA LEU A 62 10.39 5.30 -9.53
C LEU A 62 9.41 5.02 -10.65
N MET A 63 8.62 6.02 -11.06
CA MET A 63 7.68 5.91 -12.17
C MET A 63 8.37 5.66 -13.51
N VAL A 64 9.46 6.38 -13.79
CA VAL A 64 10.26 6.16 -15.00
C VAL A 64 10.87 4.76 -14.99
N ALA A 65 11.53 4.37 -13.89
CA ALA A 65 12.17 3.07 -13.76
C ALA A 65 11.18 1.90 -13.84
N GLY A 66 9.99 2.07 -13.25
CA GLY A 66 8.96 1.05 -13.20
C GLY A 66 8.13 0.92 -14.47
N LEU A 67 7.70 2.04 -15.08
CA LEU A 67 6.67 2.02 -16.12
C LEU A 67 7.20 2.12 -17.54
N ILE A 68 8.31 2.82 -17.77
CA ILE A 68 8.88 2.98 -19.13
C ILE A 68 9.32 1.64 -19.73
N PRO A 69 9.99 0.73 -19.00
CA PRO A 69 10.30 -0.61 -19.51
C PRO A 69 9.06 -1.43 -19.93
N HIS A 70 7.87 -1.03 -19.44
CA HIS A 70 6.59 -1.67 -19.75
C HIS A 70 5.75 -0.89 -20.77
N GLY A 71 6.33 0.09 -21.44
CA GLY A 71 5.72 0.81 -22.56
C GLY A 71 4.81 1.97 -22.15
N ALA A 72 5.05 2.59 -20.98
CA ALA A 72 4.40 3.84 -20.66
C ALA A 72 4.77 4.95 -21.66
N ASP A 73 3.81 5.83 -21.92
CA ASP A 73 3.99 7.00 -22.77
C ASP A 73 4.85 8.04 -22.02
N TRP A 74 6.00 8.37 -22.59
CA TRP A 74 6.94 9.33 -22.01
C TRP A 74 6.33 10.70 -21.78
N HIS A 75 5.47 11.19 -22.68
CA HIS A 75 4.83 12.49 -22.52
C HIS A 75 3.92 12.49 -21.29
N GLN A 76 3.12 11.44 -21.11
CA GLN A 76 2.24 11.31 -19.94
C GLN A 76 3.03 11.18 -18.63
N VAL A 77 4.12 10.40 -18.63
CA VAL A 77 5.01 10.26 -17.48
C VAL A 77 5.65 11.62 -17.14
N SER A 78 6.17 12.34 -18.13
CA SER A 78 6.82 13.64 -17.90
C SER A 78 5.85 14.69 -17.33
N SER A 79 4.57 14.61 -17.69
CA SER A 79 3.53 15.54 -17.21
C SER A 79 3.10 15.31 -15.76
N THR A 80 3.47 14.19 -15.12
CA THR A 80 3.13 13.95 -13.71
C THR A 80 4.15 14.50 -12.72
N LEU A 81 5.29 15.03 -13.19
CA LEU A 81 6.27 15.65 -12.30
C LEU A 81 5.74 17.00 -11.79
N GLY A 82 5.56 17.10 -10.48
CA GLY A 82 5.15 18.31 -9.78
C GLY A 82 6.32 19.22 -9.42
N VAL A 83 6.01 20.49 -9.14
CA VAL A 83 6.99 21.50 -8.68
C VAL A 83 6.96 21.67 -7.15
N ASP A 84 5.87 21.23 -6.49
CA ASP A 84 5.64 21.42 -5.06
C ASP A 84 5.77 20.12 -4.25
N ALA A 85 6.02 20.28 -2.95
CA ALA A 85 6.12 19.15 -2.01
C ALA A 85 4.78 18.38 -1.92
N PRO A 86 4.81 17.06 -1.64
CA PRO A 86 3.60 16.26 -1.50
C PRO A 86 2.68 16.83 -0.42
N SER A 87 1.38 16.85 -0.70
CA SER A 87 0.35 17.31 0.24
C SER A 87 0.39 16.49 1.53
N GLU A 88 0.21 17.13 2.69
CA GLU A 88 0.05 16.42 3.96
C GLU A 88 -1.12 15.42 3.88
N SER A 89 -0.99 14.30 4.61
CA SER A 89 -2.02 13.26 4.65
C SER A 89 -3.34 13.84 5.17
N GLY A 90 -4.38 13.81 4.34
CA GLY A 90 -5.75 14.19 4.71
C GLY A 90 -6.41 13.22 5.71
N TYR A 91 -5.65 12.31 6.31
CA TYR A 91 -6.14 11.25 7.19
C TYR A 91 -5.59 11.35 8.61
N THR A 92 -6.28 10.65 9.51
CA THR A 92 -5.82 10.28 10.85
C THR A 92 -5.92 8.78 11.03
N PHE A 93 -5.16 8.24 11.98
CA PHE A 93 -5.08 6.80 12.23
C PHE A 93 -5.34 6.49 13.70
N THR A 94 -5.96 5.34 13.97
CA THR A 94 -6.16 4.83 15.31
C THR A 94 -5.99 3.32 15.36
N ALA A 95 -5.44 2.82 16.47
CA ALA A 95 -5.31 1.38 16.72
C ALA A 95 -6.65 0.75 17.16
N SER A 96 -7.58 1.59 17.62
CA SER A 96 -8.87 1.14 18.15
C SER A 96 -9.81 0.77 17.01
N THR A 97 -10.37 -0.44 17.09
CA THR A 97 -11.43 -0.88 16.19
C THR A 97 -12.66 0.01 16.38
N PRO A 98 -13.26 0.57 15.31
CA PRO A 98 -14.46 1.38 15.42
C PRO A 98 -15.63 0.60 16.03
N ASN A 99 -16.41 1.27 16.89
CA ASN A 99 -17.50 0.65 17.66
C ASN A 99 -18.62 0.01 16.81
N TRP A 100 -18.72 0.35 15.53
CA TRP A 100 -19.71 -0.25 14.61
C TRP A 100 -19.23 -1.58 14.02
N VAL A 101 -17.92 -1.88 14.11
CA VAL A 101 -17.35 -3.18 13.75
C VAL A 101 -17.61 -4.14 14.90
N ASN A 102 -18.84 -4.63 14.99
CA ASN A 102 -19.33 -5.49 16.09
C ASN A 102 -19.25 -7.00 15.78
N SER A 103 -18.58 -7.41 14.70
CA SER A 103 -18.42 -8.81 14.32
C SER A 103 -17.12 -9.41 14.87
N VAL A 104 -17.11 -10.72 15.07
CA VAL A 104 -15.86 -11.50 15.23
C VAL A 104 -14.92 -11.12 14.10
N ASP A 105 -13.70 -10.67 14.40
CA ASP A 105 -12.71 -10.22 13.42
C ASP A 105 -12.19 -11.38 12.57
N SER A 106 -13.04 -11.85 11.67
CA SER A 106 -12.81 -12.98 10.78
C SER A 106 -11.68 -12.67 9.79
N ALA A 107 -11.56 -11.40 9.39
CA ALA A 107 -10.44 -10.94 8.58
C ALA A 107 -9.12 -11.05 9.34
N GLY A 108 -9.04 -10.60 10.59
CA GLY A 108 -7.85 -10.78 11.42
C GLY A 108 -7.46 -12.25 11.60
N ALA A 109 -8.44 -13.12 11.87
CA ALA A 109 -8.21 -14.56 12.02
C ALA A 109 -7.71 -15.23 10.71
N VAL A 110 -8.29 -14.88 9.56
CA VAL A 110 -7.86 -15.41 8.25
C VAL A 110 -6.47 -14.88 7.88
N ILE A 111 -6.17 -13.62 8.15
CA ILE A 111 -4.85 -13.02 7.93
C ILE A 111 -3.78 -13.73 8.76
N ASP A 112 -4.03 -13.90 10.06
CA ASP A 112 -3.14 -14.67 10.94
C ASP A 112 -2.92 -16.09 10.40
N ALA A 113 -3.99 -16.81 10.06
CA ALA A 113 -3.87 -18.15 9.49
C ALA A 113 -3.10 -18.19 8.15
N THR A 114 -3.24 -17.16 7.31
CA THR A 114 -2.60 -17.07 5.99
C THR A 114 -1.11 -16.76 6.10
N LEU A 115 -0.72 -15.92 7.06
CA LEU A 115 0.64 -15.37 7.16
C LEU A 115 1.52 -16.08 8.19
N ARG A 116 0.92 -16.75 9.16
CA ARG A 116 1.66 -17.47 10.20
C ARG A 116 2.61 -18.49 9.55
N ARG A 117 3.87 -18.45 9.96
CA ARG A 117 4.98 -19.28 9.46
C ARG A 117 5.46 -18.99 8.02
N ARG A 118 4.97 -17.96 7.34
CA ARG A 118 5.56 -17.58 6.03
C ARG A 118 6.97 -17.04 6.22
N PRO A 119 8.00 -17.63 5.58
CA PRO A 119 9.40 -17.24 5.79
C PRO A 119 9.72 -15.83 5.28
N GLU A 120 8.98 -15.36 4.28
CA GLU A 120 9.16 -14.03 3.71
C GLU A 120 8.49 -12.92 4.51
N VAL A 121 7.62 -13.25 5.46
CA VAL A 121 6.78 -12.29 6.20
C VAL A 121 7.33 -12.05 7.60
N GLY A 122 7.47 -10.79 7.96
CA GLY A 122 7.83 -10.33 9.30
C GLY A 122 6.59 -10.02 10.13
N GLU A 123 6.54 -8.81 10.68
CA GLU A 123 5.43 -8.31 11.49
C GLU A 123 4.22 -7.88 10.64
N VAL A 124 3.01 -8.19 11.13
CA VAL A 124 1.73 -7.74 10.60
C VAL A 124 1.04 -6.88 11.64
N ARG A 125 0.72 -5.65 11.24
CA ARG A 125 0.06 -4.65 12.09
C ARG A 125 -1.17 -4.11 11.38
N GLU A 126 -2.08 -3.53 12.15
CA GLU A 126 -3.25 -2.87 11.60
C GLU A 126 -3.52 -1.52 12.23
N ALA A 127 -4.06 -0.62 11.42
CA ALA A 127 -4.59 0.66 11.86
C ALA A 127 -5.94 0.93 11.18
N TRP A 128 -6.71 1.83 11.76
CA TRP A 128 -7.95 2.34 11.18
C TRP A 128 -7.76 3.77 10.75
N ARG A 129 -7.87 4.00 9.44
CA ARG A 129 -7.73 5.32 8.81
C ARG A 129 -9.08 6.01 8.73
N GLN A 130 -9.12 7.29 9.07
CA GLN A 130 -10.29 8.15 8.93
C GLN A 130 -9.89 9.40 8.14
N GLU A 131 -10.75 9.85 7.25
CA GLU A 131 -10.53 11.13 6.55
C GLU A 131 -10.78 12.27 7.55
N ARG A 132 -9.88 13.26 7.59
CA ARG A 132 -9.98 14.38 8.53
C ARG A 132 -11.27 15.15 8.28
N GLY A 133 -12.01 15.39 9.36
CA GLY A 133 -13.31 16.06 9.28
C GLY A 133 -14.48 15.15 8.92
N THR A 134 -14.24 13.86 8.65
CA THR A 134 -15.30 12.85 8.51
C THR A 134 -15.52 12.11 9.84
N GLY A 135 -16.75 11.66 10.08
CA GLY A 135 -17.09 10.86 11.27
C GLY A 135 -16.52 9.43 11.19
N PRO A 136 -16.60 8.66 12.30
CA PRO A 136 -16.00 7.32 12.39
C PRO A 136 -16.66 6.27 11.48
N GLU A 137 -17.83 6.58 10.90
CA GLU A 137 -18.57 5.70 9.99
C GLU A 137 -17.85 5.45 8.65
N GLY A 138 -16.87 6.28 8.30
CA GLY A 138 -16.02 6.13 7.12
C GLY A 138 -14.66 5.46 7.39
N ALA A 139 -14.43 4.90 8.58
CA ALA A 139 -13.13 4.35 8.96
C ALA A 139 -12.75 3.14 8.10
N LYS A 140 -11.52 3.15 7.56
CA LYS A 140 -10.97 2.12 6.69
C LYS A 140 -9.84 1.35 7.40
N ARG A 141 -9.94 0.02 7.46
CA ARG A 141 -8.85 -0.82 7.95
C ARG A 141 -7.67 -0.78 6.98
N ILE A 142 -6.46 -0.63 7.52
CA ILE A 142 -5.19 -0.75 6.82
C ILE A 142 -4.39 -1.86 7.46
N LEU A 143 -3.83 -2.72 6.61
CA LEU A 143 -2.90 -3.76 7.01
C LEU A 143 -1.48 -3.34 6.62
N LEU A 144 -0.59 -3.22 7.60
CA LEU A 144 0.84 -2.96 7.40
C LEU A 144 1.57 -4.29 7.57
N VAL A 145 2.26 -4.76 6.54
CA VAL A 145 2.94 -6.07 6.54
C VAL A 145 4.40 -5.85 6.17
N THR A 146 5.34 -6.24 7.03
CA THR A 146 6.75 -6.29 6.61
C THR A 146 7.04 -7.58 5.88
N ALA A 147 7.82 -7.50 4.80
CA ALA A 147 8.30 -8.69 4.11
C ALA A 147 9.69 -8.47 3.49
N VAL A 148 10.43 -9.57 3.33
CA VAL A 148 11.80 -9.56 2.75
C VAL A 148 11.81 -9.82 1.24
N SER A 149 10.72 -10.36 0.67
CA SER A 149 10.64 -10.72 -0.74
C SER A 149 9.19 -10.86 -1.21
N GLY A 150 8.97 -10.86 -2.53
CA GLY A 150 7.65 -11.15 -3.13
C GLY A 150 6.59 -10.09 -2.85
N LEU A 151 7.02 -8.84 -2.61
CA LEU A 151 6.17 -7.78 -2.06
C LEU A 151 4.87 -7.55 -2.86
N PRO A 152 4.90 -7.39 -4.20
CA PRO A 152 3.66 -7.09 -4.93
C PRO A 152 2.73 -8.29 -5.00
N ARG A 153 3.31 -9.48 -5.16
CA ARG A 153 2.55 -10.74 -5.17
C ARG A 153 1.85 -10.96 -3.83
N LEU A 154 2.56 -10.77 -2.72
CA LEU A 154 1.99 -10.86 -1.37
C LEU A 154 0.89 -9.80 -1.17
N THR A 155 1.09 -8.58 -1.68
CA THR A 155 0.09 -7.51 -1.63
C THR A 155 -1.20 -7.93 -2.33
N GLY A 156 -1.12 -8.38 -3.59
CA GLY A 156 -2.28 -8.81 -4.36
C GLY A 156 -2.98 -10.02 -3.74
N GLU A 157 -2.22 -10.99 -3.24
CA GLU A 157 -2.77 -12.17 -2.55
C GLU A 157 -3.63 -11.78 -1.35
N LEU A 158 -3.09 -10.96 -0.45
CA LEU A 158 -3.81 -10.51 0.75
C LEU A 158 -5.02 -9.64 0.41
N GLN A 159 -4.92 -8.79 -0.61
CA GLN A 159 -6.05 -8.01 -1.10
C GLN A 159 -7.19 -8.91 -1.57
N ARG A 160 -6.90 -9.95 -2.35
CA ARG A 160 -7.93 -10.90 -2.80
C ARG A 160 -8.57 -11.67 -1.65
N VAL A 161 -7.78 -12.07 -0.65
CA VAL A 161 -8.31 -12.69 0.58
C VAL A 161 -9.30 -11.75 1.26
N LEU A 162 -8.94 -10.48 1.47
CA LEU A 162 -9.84 -9.51 2.11
C LEU A 162 -11.09 -9.21 1.27
N ARG A 163 -10.98 -9.21 -0.07
CA ARG A 163 -12.14 -9.10 -0.97
C ARG A 163 -13.13 -10.25 -0.80
N VAL A 164 -12.65 -11.48 -0.68
CA VAL A 164 -13.50 -12.65 -0.42
C VAL A 164 -14.26 -12.50 0.91
N LEU A 165 -13.67 -11.79 1.88
CA LEU A 165 -14.29 -11.48 3.16
C LEU A 165 -15.16 -10.22 3.14
N GLY A 166 -15.38 -9.61 1.98
CA GLY A 166 -16.31 -8.49 1.80
C GLY A 166 -15.67 -7.10 1.79
N ASP A 167 -14.34 -6.98 1.83
CA ASP A 167 -13.69 -5.68 1.64
C ASP A 167 -13.59 -5.34 0.14
N GLU A 168 -14.40 -4.38 -0.32
CA GLU A 168 -14.43 -3.97 -1.73
C GLU A 168 -13.19 -3.22 -2.25
N ALA A 169 -12.38 -2.65 -1.36
CA ALA A 169 -11.19 -1.86 -1.73
C ALA A 169 -10.11 -2.01 -0.64
N PRO A 170 -9.50 -3.20 -0.50
CA PRO A 170 -8.63 -3.52 0.62
C PRO A 170 -7.33 -2.71 0.62
N CYS A 171 -7.02 -2.10 1.77
CA CYS A 171 -5.79 -1.36 2.00
C CYS A 171 -4.73 -2.27 2.64
N VAL A 172 -3.92 -2.92 1.79
CA VAL A 172 -2.78 -3.75 2.21
C VAL A 172 -1.50 -3.07 1.76
N GLU A 173 -0.62 -2.79 2.71
CA GLU A 173 0.65 -2.12 2.55
C GLU A 173 1.78 -3.09 2.91
N VAL A 174 2.34 -3.78 1.91
CA VAL A 174 3.50 -4.67 2.14
C VAL A 174 4.78 -3.85 2.01
N LEU A 175 5.43 -3.61 3.15
CA LEU A 175 6.59 -2.74 3.29
C LEU A 175 7.90 -3.54 3.18
N PRO A 176 8.86 -3.12 2.34
CA PRO A 176 10.20 -3.68 2.36
C PRO A 176 10.92 -3.33 3.67
N VAL A 177 11.86 -4.19 4.11
CA VAL A 177 12.60 -4.00 5.37
C VAL A 177 13.42 -2.72 5.40
N LYS A 178 13.96 -2.28 4.26
CA LYS A 178 14.73 -1.04 4.13
C LYS A 178 13.92 -0.02 3.33
N PHE A 179 12.84 0.47 3.93
CA PHE A 179 11.96 1.44 3.31
C PHE A 179 11.94 2.73 4.11
N GLU A 180 12.20 3.85 3.44
CA GLU A 180 11.97 5.17 4.02
C GLU A 180 10.47 5.41 4.04
N LEU A 181 9.86 5.32 5.23
CA LEU A 181 8.42 5.37 5.38
C LEU A 181 7.88 6.77 5.06
N PRO A 182 7.00 6.93 4.06
CA PRO A 182 6.26 8.17 3.86
C PRO A 182 5.46 8.54 5.11
N ALA A 183 5.15 9.83 5.28
CA ALA A 183 4.40 10.32 6.43
C ALA A 183 3.11 9.51 6.70
N TYR A 184 2.40 9.15 5.63
CA TYR A 184 1.22 8.28 5.67
C TYR A 184 1.48 6.96 6.41
N HIS A 185 2.53 6.20 6.03
CA HIS A 185 2.85 4.90 6.63
C HIS A 185 3.46 5.07 8.02
N SER A 186 4.25 6.11 8.25
CA SER A 186 4.81 6.44 9.56
C SER A 186 3.71 6.72 10.59
N GLU A 187 2.71 7.54 10.24
CA GLU A 187 1.56 7.82 11.10
C GLU A 187 0.68 6.57 11.31
N ALA A 188 0.41 5.82 10.24
CA ALA A 188 -0.35 4.58 10.31
C ALA A 188 0.32 3.58 11.25
N LEU A 189 1.65 3.45 11.14
CA LEU A 189 2.44 2.55 11.98
C LEU A 189 2.41 2.98 13.44
N ALA A 190 2.66 4.26 13.72
CA ALA A 190 2.65 4.79 15.09
C ALA A 190 1.30 4.55 15.80
N ASN A 191 0.21 4.53 15.05
CA ASN A 191 -1.16 4.33 15.54
C ASN A 191 -1.71 2.94 15.19
N SER A 192 -0.86 1.93 15.05
CA SER A 192 -1.28 0.56 14.73
C SER A 192 -1.20 -0.37 15.93
N ARG A 193 -2.00 -1.44 15.92
CA ARG A 193 -1.87 -2.59 16.83
C ARG A 193 -1.26 -3.80 16.11
N PHE A 194 -0.57 -4.64 16.89
CA PHE A 194 -0.05 -5.92 16.42
C PHE A 194 -1.20 -6.89 16.10
N VAL A 195 -1.07 -7.64 15.00
CA VAL A 195 -2.01 -8.69 14.60
C VAL A 195 -1.36 -10.07 14.72
N CYS A 196 -0.27 -10.29 13.99
CA CYS A 196 0.46 -11.54 13.98
C CYS A 196 1.88 -11.34 13.43
N ALA A 197 2.67 -12.41 13.38
CA ALA A 197 3.98 -12.41 12.76
C ALA A 197 4.16 -13.67 11.89
N GLY A 198 4.89 -13.51 10.78
CA GLY A 198 5.42 -14.61 9.98
C GLY A 198 6.68 -15.22 10.62
N ALA A 199 7.53 -15.81 9.79
CA ALA A 199 8.76 -16.49 10.23
C ALA A 199 10.05 -15.71 9.93
N ALA A 200 9.97 -14.53 9.29
CA ALA A 200 11.13 -13.64 9.17
C ALA A 200 11.50 -13.08 10.57
N GLY A 201 12.80 -13.10 10.90
CA GLY A 201 13.29 -12.86 12.27
C GLY A 201 13.02 -11.46 12.85
N ALA A 202 12.82 -11.42 14.18
CA ALA A 202 12.39 -10.28 15.01
C ALA A 202 13.33 -9.05 15.08
N GLY A 203 14.40 -8.96 14.28
CA GLY A 203 15.22 -7.74 14.15
C GLY A 203 14.57 -6.64 13.28
N GLN A 204 13.30 -6.83 12.93
CA GLN A 204 12.53 -6.12 11.92
C GLN A 204 11.23 -5.55 12.51
N GLN A 205 11.23 -5.21 13.80
CA GLN A 205 10.12 -4.49 14.41
C GLN A 205 9.96 -3.14 13.71
N LEU A 206 8.74 -2.85 13.29
CA LEU A 206 8.38 -1.53 12.79
C LEU A 206 8.35 -0.58 13.99
N VAL A 207 9.50 0.02 14.33
CA VAL A 207 9.59 1.00 15.41
C VAL A 207 9.27 2.39 14.85
N PRO A 208 8.29 3.13 15.39
CA PRO A 208 8.14 4.54 15.05
C PRO A 208 9.38 5.31 15.55
N ALA A 209 9.95 6.17 14.70
CA ALA A 209 11.07 7.03 15.06
C ALA A 209 10.71 8.02 16.19
#